data_AF-A0A3D1YH38-F1
#
_entry.id   AF-A0A3D1YH38-F1
#
_cell.length_a   1.000
_cell.length_b   1.000
_cell.length_c   1.000
_cell.angle_alpha   90.00
_cell.angle_beta   90.00
_cell.angle_gamma   90.00
#
_symmetry.space_group_name_H-M   'P 1'
#
loop_
_entity.id
_entity.type
_entity.pdbx_description
1 polymer ?
#
loop_
_entity_poly.entity_id
_entity_poly.type
_entity_poly.pdbx_seq_one_letter_code
_entity_poly.pdbx_strand_id
1 'polypeptide(L)'
;MARFMAIHNVPGITEEQFKQKLDGVSKWRPDRRTTILKVYADLNNGKIISECEAAEQQHFEDWIGMVGWDVESIHSVDVVCQVGNFWTF
;
A
#
# COMPACT_ATOMS: atom_id res chain seq x y z
N MET A 1 -5.15 -11.24 -10.51
CA MET A 1 -5.84 -10.23 -9.66
C MET A 1 -5.15 -8.93 -9.96
N ALA A 2 -5.88 -7.82 -10.15
CA ALA A 2 -5.26 -6.56 -10.52
C ALA A 2 -4.31 -6.09 -9.41
N ARG A 3 -3.28 -5.35 -9.79
CA ARG A 3 -2.30 -4.79 -8.85
C ARG A 3 -2.38 -3.28 -8.89
N PHE A 4 -2.31 -2.68 -7.70
CA PHE A 4 -2.40 -1.24 -7.52
C PHE A 4 -1.24 -0.74 -6.66
N MET A 5 -0.85 0.51 -6.88
CA MET A 5 0.06 1.23 -6.02
C MET A 5 -0.56 2.56 -5.59
N ALA A 6 -0.29 2.96 -4.35
CA ALA A 6 -0.69 4.25 -3.84
C ALA A 6 0.53 5.01 -3.31
N ILE A 7 0.55 6.30 -3.58
CA ILE A 7 1.52 7.26 -3.05
C ILE A 7 0.78 8.09 -2.00
N HIS A 8 1.33 8.14 -0.80
CA HIS A 8 0.76 8.85 0.34
C HIS A 8 1.66 10.00 0.78
N ASN A 9 1.05 10.98 1.41
CA ASN A 9 1.73 12.12 2.02
C ASN A 9 1.34 12.22 3.49
N VAL A 10 2.19 11.74 4.38
CA VAL A 10 1.98 11.68 5.83
C VAL A 10 3.13 12.39 6.56
N PRO A 11 3.16 13.73 6.59
CA PRO A 11 4.23 14.50 7.22
C PRO A 11 4.40 14.18 8.70
N GLY A 12 5.65 14.03 9.16
CA GLY A 12 5.96 13.81 10.56
C GLY A 12 5.65 12.39 11.08
N ILE A 13 5.34 11.44 10.19
CA ILE A 13 5.15 10.04 10.58
C ILE A 13 6.43 9.48 11.22
N THR A 14 6.29 8.90 12.42
CA THR A 14 7.40 8.22 13.10
C THR A 14 7.46 6.75 12.73
N GLU A 15 8.62 6.11 12.94
CA GLU A 15 8.76 4.66 12.74
C GLU A 15 7.77 3.87 13.63
N GLU A 16 7.53 4.32 14.86
CA GLU A 16 6.59 3.70 15.78
C GLU A 16 5.15 3.80 15.27
N GLN A 17 4.72 4.98 14.81
CA GLN A 17 3.39 5.16 14.22
C GLN A 17 3.21 4.34 12.94
N PHE A 18 4.23 4.31 12.08
CA PHE A 18 4.24 3.49 10.88
C PHE A 18 4.07 2.00 11.22
N LYS A 19 4.85 1.50 12.18
CA LYS A 19 4.72 0.13 12.67
C LYS A 19 3.36 -0.11 13.28
N GLN A 20 2.88 0.73 14.19
CA GLN A 20 1.58 0.56 14.86
C GLN A 20 0.42 0.45 13.87
N LYS A 21 0.43 1.25 12.80
CA LYS A 21 -0.59 1.20 11.73
C LYS A 21 -0.57 -0.11 10.96
N LEU A 22 0.58 -0.77 10.84
CA LEU A 22 0.75 -2.02 10.12
C LEU A 22 0.74 -3.27 11.02
N ASP A 23 1.06 -3.13 12.31
CA ASP A 23 1.15 -4.21 13.29
C ASP A 23 -0.23 -4.78 13.67
N GLY A 24 -1.28 -3.97 13.50
CA GLY A 24 -2.67 -4.43 13.60
C GLY A 24 -3.12 -5.34 12.45
N VAL A 25 -2.32 -5.49 11.39
CA VAL A 25 -2.68 -6.19 10.15
C VAL A 25 -2.05 -7.59 10.16
N SER A 26 -2.40 -8.41 11.16
CA SER A 26 -1.84 -9.76 11.37
C SER A 26 -1.99 -10.73 10.19
N LYS A 27 -2.76 -10.34 9.17
CA LYS A 27 -2.67 -10.88 7.82
C LYS A 27 -2.79 -9.67 6.92
N TRP A 28 -1.79 -9.42 6.07
CA TRP A 28 -1.75 -8.35 5.06
C TRP A 28 -2.81 -8.57 3.97
N ARG A 29 -4.03 -8.83 4.41
CA ARG A 29 -5.20 -9.31 3.70
C ARG A 29 -6.42 -8.81 4.49
N PRO A 30 -6.74 -7.50 4.39
CA PRO A 30 -7.82 -6.88 5.17
C PRO A 30 -9.17 -7.56 4.91
N ASP A 31 -9.35 -8.13 3.72
CA ASP A 31 -10.50 -8.93 3.33
C ASP A 31 -10.09 -10.06 2.37
N ARG A 32 -11.05 -10.86 1.88
CA ARG A 32 -10.77 -12.01 0.98
C ARG A 32 -10.35 -11.62 -0.45
N ARG A 33 -10.47 -10.36 -0.82
CA ARG A 33 -10.28 -9.77 -2.16
C ARG A 33 -9.10 -8.81 -2.25
N THR A 34 -8.49 -8.44 -1.12
CA THR A 34 -7.38 -7.49 -1.05
C THR A 34 -6.22 -8.10 -0.31
N THR A 35 -5.02 -8.03 -0.88
CA THR A 35 -3.77 -8.45 -0.23
C THR A 35 -2.76 -7.32 -0.37
N ILE A 36 -2.37 -6.71 0.75
CA ILE A 36 -1.28 -5.74 0.77
C ILE A 36 0.01 -6.52 0.61
N LEU A 37 0.89 -6.07 -0.29
CA LEU A 37 2.11 -6.79 -0.61
C LEU A 37 3.32 -6.16 0.07
N LYS A 38 3.46 -4.84 -0.05
CA LYS A 38 4.59 -4.07 0.45
C LYS A 38 4.16 -2.67 0.81
N VAL A 39 4.78 -2.12 1.85
CA VAL A 39 4.66 -0.71 2.21
C VAL A 39 6.06 -0.19 2.51
N TYR A 40 6.45 0.88 1.83
CA TYR A 40 7.72 1.57 1.98
C TYR A 40 7.47 2.95 2.57
N ALA A 41 8.30 3.39 3.51
CA ALA A 41 8.19 4.72 4.09
C ALA A 41 9.51 5.47 4.03
N ASP A 42 9.46 6.70 3.54
CA ASP A 42 10.45 7.75 3.76
C ASP A 42 9.95 8.63 4.91
N LEU A 43 10.41 8.32 6.11
CA LEU A 43 9.98 9.00 7.34
C LEU A 43 10.46 10.46 7.40
N ASN A 44 11.53 10.81 6.70
CA ASN A 44 12.07 12.17 6.71
C ASN A 44 11.19 13.13 5.90
N ASN A 45 10.68 12.67 4.76
CA ASN A 45 9.81 13.47 3.89
C ASN A 45 8.32 13.15 4.07
N GLY A 46 7.98 12.18 4.93
CA GLY A 46 6.60 11.73 5.15
C GLY A 46 5.98 11.09 3.92
N LYS A 47 6.77 10.45 3.05
CA LYS A 47 6.24 9.75 1.87
C LYS A 47 6.08 8.27 2.15
N ILE A 48 4.95 7.71 1.76
CA ILE A 48 4.70 6.27 1.87
C ILE A 48 4.26 5.76 0.50
N ILE A 49 4.75 4.59 0.12
CA ILE A 49 4.31 3.85 -1.06
C ILE A 49 3.75 2.52 -0.58
N SER A 50 2.51 2.21 -0.94
CA SER A 50 1.91 0.91 -0.66
C SER A 50 1.51 0.21 -1.96
N GLU A 51 1.72 -1.09 -2.00
CA GLU A 51 1.33 -1.95 -3.11
C GLU A 51 0.32 -3.00 -2.64
N CYS A 52 -0.71 -3.28 -3.43
CA CYS A 52 -1.65 -4.36 -3.17
C CYS A 52 -2.04 -5.14 -4.43
N GLU A 53 -2.48 -6.37 -4.23
CA GLU A 53 -3.33 -7.09 -5.15
C GLU A 53 -4.78 -6.99 -4.68
N ALA A 54 -5.67 -6.49 -5.54
CA ALA A 54 -7.09 -6.36 -5.24
C ALA A 54 -7.94 -6.70 -6.47
N ALA A 55 -9.17 -7.15 -6.26
CA ALA A 55 -10.11 -7.37 -7.36
C ALA A 55 -10.45 -6.05 -8.07
N GLU A 56 -10.59 -4.96 -7.31
CA GLU A 56 -10.96 -3.62 -7.78
C GLU A 56 -10.18 -2.59 -6.95
N GLN A 57 -9.92 -1.41 -7.54
CA GLN A 57 -9.21 -0.31 -6.85
C GLN A 57 -9.91 0.13 -5.56
N GLN A 58 -11.25 0.10 -5.54
CA GLN A 58 -12.04 0.50 -4.37
C GLN A 58 -11.64 -0.27 -3.11
N HIS A 59 -11.34 -1.56 -3.21
CA HIS A 59 -10.94 -2.34 -2.04
C HIS A 59 -9.59 -1.92 -1.46
N PHE A 60 -8.71 -1.36 -2.31
CA PHE A 60 -7.48 -0.76 -1.84
C PHE A 60 -7.73 0.58 -1.16
N GLU A 61 -8.59 1.42 -1.74
CA GLU A 61 -9.03 2.69 -1.13
C GLU A 61 -9.67 2.48 0.24
N ASP A 62 -10.51 1.46 0.39
CA ASP A 62 -11.13 1.10 1.66
C ASP A 62 -10.07 0.79 2.73
N TRP A 63 -9.01 0.04 2.37
CA TRP A 63 -7.89 -0.23 3.27
C TRP A 63 -7.11 1.04 3.61
N ILE A 64 -6.82 1.90 2.63
CA ILE A 64 -6.13 3.18 2.85
C ILE A 64 -6.91 4.06 3.82
N GLY A 65 -8.23 4.17 3.62
CA GLY A 65 -9.13 4.90 4.52
C GLY A 65 -9.13 4.33 5.94
N MET A 66 -9.03 3.00 6.09
CA MET A 66 -8.93 2.34 7.39
C MET A 66 -7.61 2.62 8.11
N VAL A 67 -6.49 2.67 7.36
CA VAL A 67 -5.18 3.05 7.90
C VAL A 67 -5.17 4.55 8.25
N GLY A 68 -5.89 5.37 7.50
CA GLY A 68 -6.02 6.81 7.72
C GLY A 68 -4.79 7.59 7.29
N TRP A 69 -4.13 7.16 6.22
CA TRP A 69 -3.06 7.93 5.57
C TRP A 69 -3.65 8.77 4.43
N ASP A 70 -3.20 10.01 4.31
CA ASP A 70 -3.60 10.87 3.20
C ASP A 70 -2.99 10.38 1.90
N VAL A 71 -3.86 10.04 0.94
CA VAL A 71 -3.43 9.56 -0.38
C VAL A 71 -3.25 10.73 -1.33
N GLU A 72 -2.11 10.73 -2.03
CA GLU A 72 -1.82 11.71 -3.09
C GLU A 72 -2.31 11.19 -4.44
N SER A 73 -2.07 9.90 -4.72
CA SER A 73 -2.55 9.26 -5.94
C SER A 73 -2.58 7.73 -5.82
N ILE A 74 -3.41 7.10 -6.64
CA ILE A 74 -3.55 5.65 -6.77
C ILE A 74 -3.49 5.29 -8.26
N HIS A 75 -2.75 4.23 -8.59
CA HIS A 75 -2.51 3.80 -9.97
C HIS A 75 -2.67 2.29 -10.11
N SER A 76 -3.14 1.84 -11.27
CA SER A 76 -2.98 0.45 -11.69
C SER A 76 -1.50 0.17 -12.00
N VAL A 77 -1.08 -1.06 -11.75
CA VAL A 77 0.27 -1.54 -12.04
C VAL A 77 0.18 -2.51 -13.21
N ASP A 78 0.66 -2.11 -14.38
CA ASP A 78 0.63 -2.97 -15.56
C ASP A 78 1.79 -3.98 -15.59
N VAL A 79 2.96 -3.58 -15.08
CA VAL A 79 4.19 -4.38 -15.09
C VAL A 79 4.96 -4.23 -13.78
N VAL A 80 5.47 -5.33 -13.24
CA VAL A 80 6.35 -5.38 -12.07
C VAL A 80 7.69 -5.98 -12.46
N CYS A 81 8.79 -5.37 -12.00
CA CYS A 81 10.11 -5.99 -12.00
C CYS A 81 10.56 -6.26 -10.56
N GLN A 82 10.88 -7.51 -10.22
CA GLN A 82 11.42 -7.88 -8.90
C GLN A 82 12.64 -8.79 -9.10
N VAL A 83 13.81 -8.27 -8.73
CA VAL A 83 15.12 -8.97 -8.81
C VAL A 83 15.35 -9.56 -10.21
N GLY A 84 15.13 -8.75 -11.25
CA GLY A 84 15.33 -9.11 -12.65
C GLY A 84 14.22 -9.95 -13.29
N ASN A 85 13.20 -10.35 -12.55
CA ASN A 85 12.02 -11.05 -13.07
C ASN A 85 10.89 -10.07 -13.34
N PHE A 86 10.10 -10.33 -14.38
CA PHE A 86 9.01 -9.45 -14.82
C PHE A 86 7.66 -10.17 -14.77
N TRP A 87 6.61 -9.46 -14.35
CA TRP A 87 5.22 -9.92 -14.37
C TRP A 87 4.31 -8.82 -14.91
N THR A 88 3.32 -9.20 -15.71
CA THR A 88 2.26 -8.33 -16.24
C THR A 88 0.95 -8.62 -15.54
N PHE A 89 0.11 -7.59 -15.32
CA PHE A 89 -1.14 -7.70 -14.56
C PHE A 89 -2.36 -7.21 -15.33
#